data_AF-A0A109Q977-F1
#
_entry.id   AF-A0A109Q977-F1
#
_cell.length_a   1.000
_cell.length_b   1.000
_cell.length_c   1.000
_cell.angle_alpha   90.00
_cell.angle_beta   90.00
_cell.angle_gamma   90.00
#
_symmetry.space_group_name_H-M   'P 1'
#
loop_
_entity.id
_entity.type
_entity.pdbx_description
1 polymer ?
#
loop_
_entity_poly.entity_id
_entity_poly.type
_entity_poly.pdbx_seq_one_letter_code
_entity_poly.pdbx_strand_id
1 'polypeptide(L)'
;MTIKNQLDEFRIFAKRLSRKLQIPHHNALDIIAMQQGHAHWKALMKAWDQGWRPAPWDVIDIKESSVIESPIRGFGKVKTTEGDVAGEPYTLSVYFDEVLIGGNGWGIHLGHAPSEPAEIETYTKPNPLDDKAFFSQVMKIAMAAADEVREAIAKDWGPASMQPEEDGSAKHPLFGGVSSEWHCLHCDTHSTGPQMAANMWHCPKCNASPLDIHPAAVPKEPVPPS
;
A
#
# COMPACT_ATOMS: atom_id res chain seq x y z
N MET A 1 19.33 -14.64 21.22
CA MET A 1 18.22 -13.74 21.63
C MET A 1 17.26 -14.53 22.51
N THR A 2 16.86 -14.00 23.66
CA THR A 2 15.92 -14.68 24.56
C THR A 2 14.48 -14.33 24.22
N ILE A 3 13.57 -15.29 24.43
CA ILE A 3 12.11 -15.19 24.17
C ILE A 3 11.48 -13.90 24.76
N LYS A 4 11.93 -13.42 25.92
CA LYS A 4 11.46 -12.16 26.52
C LYS A 4 11.71 -10.92 25.65
N ASN A 5 12.72 -10.93 24.79
CA ASN A 5 13.12 -9.75 24.03
C ASN A 5 12.13 -9.42 22.90
N GLN A 6 11.51 -10.42 22.26
CA GLN A 6 10.64 -10.21 21.09
C GLN A 6 9.29 -9.58 21.48
N LEU A 7 8.69 -10.00 22.59
CA LEU A 7 7.45 -9.40 23.07
C LEU A 7 7.64 -7.95 23.53
N ASP A 8 8.80 -7.64 24.10
CA ASP A 8 9.16 -6.29 24.48
C ASP A 8 9.44 -5.40 23.26
N GLU A 9 10.00 -5.96 22.18
CA GLU A 9 10.14 -5.28 20.89
C GLU A 9 8.78 -4.88 20.30
N PHE A 10 7.78 -5.78 20.29
CA PHE A 10 6.42 -5.45 19.87
C PHE A 10 5.82 -4.30 20.69
N ARG A 11 6.03 -4.29 22.01
CA ARG A 11 5.54 -3.19 22.87
C ARG A 11 6.25 -1.87 22.58
N ILE A 12 7.56 -1.89 22.35
CA ILE A 12 8.32 -0.70 21.97
C ILE A 12 7.81 -0.15 20.63
N PHE A 13 7.54 -1.01 19.66
CA PHE A 13 6.99 -0.61 18.37
C PHE A 13 5.59 -0.01 18.51
N ALA A 14 4.69 -0.65 19.25
CA ALA A 14 3.35 -0.10 19.51
C ALA A 14 3.41 1.29 20.16
N LYS A 15 4.40 1.56 21.02
CA LYS A 15 4.59 2.91 21.59
C LYS A 15 5.01 3.91 20.53
N ARG A 16 5.92 3.54 19.63
CA ARG A 16 6.37 4.41 18.53
C ARG A 16 5.23 4.67 17.53
N LEU A 17 4.53 3.61 17.13
CA LEU A 17 3.38 3.66 16.23
C LEU A 17 2.25 4.52 16.80
N SER A 18 1.92 4.34 18.08
CA SER A 18 0.93 5.15 18.80
C SER A 18 1.28 6.64 18.78
N ARG A 19 2.54 7.00 19.04
CA ARG A 19 3.00 8.40 18.99
C ARG A 19 2.95 8.97 17.57
N LYS A 20 3.36 8.17 16.59
CA LYS A 20 3.46 8.57 15.19
C LYS A 20 2.09 8.80 14.55
N LEU A 21 1.16 7.87 14.77
CA LEU A 21 -0.20 7.93 14.22
C LEU A 21 -1.18 8.68 15.11
N GLN A 22 -0.74 9.18 16.27
CA GLN A 22 -1.58 9.81 17.29
C GLN A 22 -2.79 8.94 17.71
N ILE A 23 -2.62 7.61 17.68
CA ILE A 23 -3.64 6.66 18.09
C ILE A 23 -3.40 6.16 19.52
N PRO A 24 -4.45 5.72 20.24
CA PRO A 24 -4.27 5.06 21.52
C PRO A 24 -3.33 3.86 21.44
N HIS A 25 -2.51 3.66 22.47
CA HIS A 25 -1.50 2.60 22.49
C HIS A 25 -2.08 1.19 22.33
N HIS A 26 -3.31 0.94 22.82
CA HIS A 26 -3.98 -0.34 22.65
C HIS A 26 -4.34 -0.62 21.18
N ASN A 27 -4.78 0.39 20.42
CA ASN A 27 -5.02 0.25 18.98
C ASN A 27 -3.72 -0.09 18.23
N ALA A 28 -2.61 0.54 18.63
CA ALA A 28 -1.30 0.23 18.06
C ALA A 28 -0.85 -1.21 18.36
N LEU A 29 -1.19 -1.75 19.55
CA LEU A 29 -0.92 -3.15 19.89
C LEU A 29 -1.80 -4.13 19.08
N ASP A 30 -3.06 -3.77 18.84
CA ASP A 30 -3.97 -4.58 18.04
C ASP A 30 -3.53 -4.64 16.57
N ILE A 31 -3.03 -3.54 16.01
CA ILE A 31 -2.42 -3.52 14.67
C ILE A 31 -1.26 -4.52 14.58
N ILE A 32 -0.36 -4.52 15.56
CA ILE A 32 0.76 -5.49 15.60
C ILE A 32 0.24 -6.92 15.69
N ALA A 33 -0.80 -7.16 16.49
CA ALA A 33 -1.37 -8.49 16.63
C ALA A 33 -1.96 -9.00 15.31
N MET A 34 -2.69 -8.14 14.60
CA MET A 34 -3.26 -8.46 13.29
C MET A 34 -2.19 -8.78 12.26
N GLN A 35 -1.07 -8.06 12.27
CA GLN A 35 0.09 -8.35 11.41
C GLN A 35 0.71 -9.72 11.67
N GLN A 36 0.54 -10.26 12.87
CA GLN A 36 1.01 -11.59 13.27
C GLN A 36 -0.09 -12.66 13.13
N GLY A 37 -1.20 -12.35 12.44
CA GLY A 37 -2.31 -13.27 12.23
C GLY A 37 -3.25 -13.43 13.43
N HIS A 38 -3.22 -12.52 14.40
CA HIS A 38 -4.06 -12.56 15.59
C HIS A 38 -5.09 -11.42 15.62
N ALA A 39 -6.34 -11.71 15.99
CA ALA A 39 -7.43 -10.74 15.93
C ALA A 39 -7.21 -9.44 16.74
N HIS A 40 -6.47 -9.51 17.85
CA HIS A 40 -6.14 -8.37 18.71
C HIS A 40 -5.01 -8.76 19.69
N TRP A 41 -4.43 -7.79 20.39
CA TRP A 41 -3.26 -8.00 21.27
C TRP A 41 -3.47 -9.10 22.31
N LYS A 42 -4.67 -9.19 22.88
CA LYS A 42 -5.00 -10.25 23.85
C LYS A 42 -4.97 -11.66 23.25
N ALA A 43 -5.31 -11.82 21.96
CA ALA A 43 -5.25 -13.10 21.27
C ALA A 43 -3.80 -13.49 20.99
N LEU A 44 -2.97 -12.54 20.59
CA LEU A 44 -1.52 -12.74 20.47
C LEU A 44 -0.90 -13.14 21.81
N MET A 45 -1.22 -12.45 22.90
CA MET A 45 -0.73 -12.80 24.23
C MET A 45 -1.13 -14.22 24.65
N LYS A 46 -2.38 -14.63 24.37
CA LYS A 46 -2.85 -16.00 24.63
C LYS A 46 -2.08 -17.03 23.79
N ALA A 47 -1.88 -16.77 22.49
CA ALA A 47 -1.10 -17.63 21.62
C ALA A 47 0.36 -17.72 22.09
N TRP A 48 0.94 -16.60 22.50
CA TRP A 48 2.27 -16.52 23.09
C TRP A 48 2.42 -17.40 24.33
N ASP A 49 1.45 -17.34 25.25
CA ASP A 49 1.42 -18.20 26.43
C ASP A 49 1.26 -19.69 26.06
N GLN A 50 0.59 -19.98 24.94
CA GLN A 50 0.44 -21.32 24.35
C GLN A 50 1.66 -21.78 23.54
N GLY A 51 2.74 -21.01 23.52
CA GLY A 51 4.01 -21.38 22.89
C GLY A 51 4.18 -20.87 21.45
N TRP A 52 3.21 -20.15 20.89
CA TRP A 52 3.39 -19.48 19.60
C TRP A 52 4.54 -18.48 19.67
N ARG A 53 5.39 -18.47 18.66
CA ARG A 53 6.47 -17.50 18.50
C ARG A 53 6.43 -16.98 17.06
N PRO A 54 6.75 -15.70 16.84
CA PRO A 54 6.89 -15.16 15.50
C PRO A 54 7.97 -15.93 14.75
N ALA A 55 7.79 -16.12 13.44
CA ALA A 55 8.81 -16.76 12.63
C ALA A 55 10.11 -15.93 12.66
N PRO A 56 11.29 -16.53 12.45
CA PRO A 56 12.57 -15.82 12.50
C PRO A 56 12.64 -14.60 11.56
N TRP A 57 11.87 -14.59 10.47
CA TRP A 57 11.73 -13.48 9.54
C TRP A 57 10.64 -12.46 9.92
N ASP A 58 9.65 -12.82 10.74
CA ASP A 58 8.59 -11.90 11.21
C ASP A 58 9.12 -10.84 12.21
N VAL A 59 10.33 -11.06 12.74
CA VAL A 59 11.03 -10.13 13.64
C VAL A 59 11.99 -9.21 12.86
N ILE A 60 12.32 -9.55 11.61
CA ILE A 60 13.33 -8.87 10.81
C ILE A 60 12.63 -7.94 9.82
N ASP A 61 12.20 -6.78 10.32
CA ASP A 61 12.70 -5.45 9.90
C ASP A 61 11.91 -4.30 10.59
N ILE A 62 11.78 -4.36 11.91
CA ILE A 62 11.04 -3.36 12.70
C ILE A 62 11.91 -2.10 12.98
N LYS A 63 13.15 -2.07 12.48
CA LYS A 63 14.07 -0.94 12.64
C LYS A 63 13.87 0.13 11.58
N GLU A 64 13.48 -0.25 10.37
CA GLU A 64 13.07 0.67 9.32
C GLU A 64 11.55 0.78 9.32
N SER A 65 11.00 1.65 10.18
CA SER A 65 9.72 2.24 9.82
C SER A 65 9.97 3.10 8.59
N SER A 66 9.94 2.51 7.40
CA SER A 66 10.05 3.21 6.13
C SER A 66 8.83 4.05 5.78
N VAL A 67 8.00 4.39 6.78
CA VAL A 67 7.26 5.65 6.76
C VAL A 67 8.28 6.77 6.95
N ILE A 68 9.11 6.97 5.93
CA ILE A 68 9.91 8.17 5.74
C ILE A 68 8.89 9.30 5.66
N GLU A 69 9.12 10.40 6.37
CA GLU A 69 8.35 11.63 6.16
C GLU A 69 8.62 12.10 4.74
N SER A 70 7.83 11.63 3.78
CA SER A 70 7.74 12.26 2.48
C SER A 70 6.83 13.48 2.62
N PRO A 71 7.23 14.67 2.13
CA PRO A 71 6.35 15.84 2.05
C PRO A 71 5.04 15.55 1.29
N ILE A 72 4.99 14.48 0.51
CA ILE A 72 3.87 14.02 -0.30
C ILE A 72 2.98 13.04 0.49
N ARG A 73 3.52 12.34 1.50
CA ARG A 73 2.89 11.16 2.12
C ARG A 73 2.53 11.39 3.60
N GLY A 74 1.26 11.23 3.94
CA GLY A 74 0.80 11.26 5.32
C GLY A 74 -0.71 11.03 5.44
N PHE A 75 -1.13 10.15 6.35
CA PHE A 75 -2.55 9.99 6.71
C PHE A 75 -3.15 11.36 7.05
N GLY A 76 -4.03 11.88 6.19
CA GLY A 76 -4.72 13.16 6.39
C GLY A 76 -4.01 14.42 5.87
N LYS A 77 -2.89 14.32 5.14
CA LYS A 77 -2.30 15.47 4.43
C LYS A 77 -2.68 15.42 2.96
N VAL A 78 -3.67 16.22 2.56
CA VAL A 78 -3.96 16.47 1.15
C VAL A 78 -2.94 17.49 0.65
N LYS A 79 -2.06 17.10 -0.28
CA LYS A 79 -1.27 18.09 -1.03
C LYS A 79 -2.15 18.63 -2.14
N THR A 80 -2.53 19.89 -2.06
CA THR A 80 -3.32 20.56 -3.09
C THR A 80 -2.49 21.61 -3.81
N THR A 81 -2.54 21.60 -5.13
CA THR A 81 -1.98 22.63 -6.01
C THR A 81 -3.04 23.13 -6.96
N GLU A 82 -2.97 24.39 -7.33
CA GLU A 82 -3.86 25.01 -8.31
C GLU A 82 -3.06 25.37 -9.56
N GLY A 83 -3.72 25.38 -10.70
CA GLY A 83 -3.12 25.80 -11.96
C GLY A 83 -4.17 26.18 -13.00
N ASP A 84 -3.69 26.46 -14.20
CA ASP A 84 -4.52 26.85 -15.34
C ASP A 84 -4.05 26.08 -16.58
N VAL A 85 -5.01 25.63 -17.39
CA VAL A 85 -4.78 25.06 -18.72
C VAL A 85 -5.69 25.80 -19.69
N ALA A 86 -5.12 26.52 -20.65
CA ALA A 86 -5.88 27.24 -21.67
C ALA A 86 -6.95 28.22 -21.13
N GLY A 87 -6.73 28.82 -19.95
CA GLY A 87 -7.68 29.73 -19.30
C GLY A 87 -8.74 29.04 -18.45
N GLU A 88 -8.71 27.70 -18.35
CA GLU A 88 -9.56 26.92 -17.46
C GLU A 88 -8.78 26.53 -16.20
N PRO A 89 -9.19 26.99 -15.01
CA PRO A 89 -8.51 26.66 -13.76
C PRO A 89 -8.75 25.20 -13.36
N TYR A 90 -7.75 24.60 -12.75
CA TYR A 90 -7.85 23.27 -12.16
C TYR A 90 -7.26 23.24 -10.74
N THR A 91 -7.71 22.25 -9.98
CA THR A 91 -7.13 21.84 -8.70
C THR A 91 -6.60 20.42 -8.85
N LEU A 92 -5.37 20.19 -8.41
CA LEU A 92 -4.76 18.87 -8.29
C LEU A 92 -4.53 18.56 -6.82
N SER A 93 -4.96 17.39 -6.40
CA SER A 93 -4.88 16.92 -5.02
C SER A 93 -4.32 15.51 -4.97
N VAL A 94 -3.45 15.26 -3.99
CA VAL A 94 -2.98 13.92 -3.64
C VAL A 94 -3.61 13.52 -2.32
N TYR A 95 -4.36 12.41 -2.31
CA TYR A 95 -5.03 11.89 -1.13
C TYR A 95 -4.97 10.35 -1.13
N PHE A 96 -4.62 9.75 0.02
CA PHE A 96 -4.31 8.31 0.11
C PHE A 96 -3.34 7.81 -0.99
N ASP A 97 -2.35 8.63 -1.33
CA ASP A 97 -1.38 8.37 -2.40
C ASP A 97 -2.03 8.19 -3.80
N GLU A 98 -3.27 8.64 -3.99
CA GLU A 98 -3.96 8.70 -5.28
C GLU A 98 -4.01 10.15 -5.77
N VAL A 99 -4.10 10.33 -7.09
CA VAL A 99 -4.15 11.65 -7.71
C VAL A 99 -5.56 11.95 -8.18
N LEU A 100 -6.09 13.09 -7.75
CA LEU A 100 -7.32 13.67 -8.25
C LEU A 100 -7.02 15.05 -8.82
N ILE A 101 -7.25 15.24 -10.12
CA ILE A 101 -7.25 16.55 -10.77
C ILE A 101 -8.66 16.87 -11.25
N GLY A 102 -9.12 18.09 -11.01
CA GLY A 102 -10.47 18.50 -11.39
C GLY A 102 -10.59 19.98 -11.64
N GLY A 103 -11.63 20.35 -12.34
CA GLY A 103 -11.97 21.73 -12.66
C GLY A 103 -13.48 21.91 -12.70
N ASN A 104 -13.94 23.00 -13.31
CA ASN A 104 -15.37 23.28 -13.36
C ASN A 104 -16.13 22.22 -14.19
N GLY A 105 -16.79 21.31 -13.48
CA GLY A 105 -17.65 20.29 -14.08
C GLY A 105 -16.92 19.06 -14.63
N TRP A 106 -15.69 18.80 -14.22
CA TRP A 106 -14.96 17.59 -14.59
C TRP A 106 -13.96 17.15 -13.51
N GLY A 107 -13.63 15.86 -13.50
CA GLY A 107 -12.62 15.27 -12.62
C GLY A 107 -11.93 14.09 -13.29
N ILE A 108 -10.66 13.88 -12.96
CA ILE A 108 -9.86 12.72 -13.36
C ILE A 108 -9.17 12.16 -12.12
N HIS A 109 -9.40 10.88 -11.84
CA HIS A 109 -8.78 10.14 -10.76
C HIS A 109 -7.80 9.10 -11.32
N LEU A 110 -6.66 8.95 -10.64
CA LEU A 110 -5.60 8.01 -10.96
C LEU A 110 -5.19 7.27 -9.68
N GLY A 111 -5.45 5.95 -9.69
CA GLY A 111 -5.03 5.02 -8.65
C GLY A 111 -3.52 4.71 -8.67
N HIS A 112 -3.08 3.93 -7.69
CA HIS A 112 -1.66 3.58 -7.54
C HIS A 112 -1.16 2.72 -8.69
N ALA A 113 -1.96 1.76 -9.14
CA ALA A 113 -1.60 0.77 -10.13
C ALA A 113 -1.37 1.43 -11.51
N PRO A 114 -0.15 1.33 -12.09
CA PRO A 114 0.09 1.81 -13.45
C PRO A 114 -0.80 1.16 -14.52
N SER A 115 -1.28 -0.07 -14.31
CA SER A 115 -2.21 -0.74 -15.23
C SER A 115 -3.67 -0.30 -15.09
N GLU A 116 -4.02 0.44 -14.04
CA GLU A 116 -5.38 0.92 -13.84
C GLU A 116 -5.67 2.14 -14.73
N PRO A 117 -6.74 2.12 -15.53
CA PRO A 117 -7.11 3.27 -16.34
C PRO A 117 -7.54 4.44 -15.45
N ALA A 118 -7.32 5.66 -15.93
CA ALA A 118 -7.85 6.85 -15.27
C ALA A 118 -9.38 6.82 -15.25
N GLU A 119 -9.97 7.13 -14.09
CA GLU A 119 -11.41 7.34 -13.97
C GLU A 119 -11.73 8.78 -14.33
N ILE A 120 -12.63 8.99 -15.29
CA ILE A 120 -12.97 10.32 -15.82
C ILE A 120 -14.44 10.60 -15.54
N GLU A 121 -14.69 11.70 -14.87
CA GLU A 121 -16.02 12.17 -14.51
C GLU A 121 -16.32 13.52 -15.17
N THR A 122 -17.54 13.68 -15.68
CA THR A 122 -18.02 14.92 -16.29
C THR A 122 -19.41 15.27 -15.78
N TYR A 123 -19.63 16.55 -15.48
CA TYR A 123 -20.81 17.04 -14.77
C TYR A 123 -21.53 18.19 -15.48
N THR A 124 -20.83 18.89 -16.37
CA THR A 124 -21.37 20.03 -17.14
C THR A 124 -21.30 19.77 -18.64
N LYS A 125 -22.16 20.48 -19.39
CA LYS A 125 -22.12 20.53 -20.85
C LYS A 125 -22.20 21.99 -21.34
N PRO A 126 -21.36 22.42 -22.28
CA PRO A 126 -20.21 21.69 -22.84
C PRO A 126 -19.14 21.42 -21.78
N ASN A 127 -18.35 20.35 -21.94
CA ASN A 127 -17.29 20.03 -20.99
C ASN A 127 -15.91 20.38 -21.58
N PRO A 128 -15.00 21.02 -20.81
CA PRO A 128 -13.64 21.28 -21.28
C PRO A 128 -12.88 20.02 -21.73
N LEU A 129 -13.13 18.86 -21.11
CA LEU A 129 -12.50 17.59 -21.49
C LEU A 129 -12.92 17.07 -22.87
N ASP A 130 -13.99 17.60 -23.48
CA ASP A 130 -14.38 17.26 -24.85
C ASP A 130 -13.36 17.80 -25.87
N ASP A 131 -12.60 18.84 -25.52
CA ASP A 131 -11.49 19.34 -26.33
C ASP A 131 -10.24 18.46 -26.15
N LYS A 132 -9.76 17.87 -27.26
CA LYS A 132 -8.63 16.92 -27.24
C LYS A 132 -7.32 17.56 -26.80
N ALA A 133 -7.11 18.85 -27.10
CA ALA A 133 -5.86 19.53 -26.73
C ALA A 133 -5.85 19.81 -25.23
N PHE A 134 -6.97 20.29 -24.68
CA PHE A 134 -7.18 20.47 -23.25
C PHE A 134 -7.03 19.15 -22.49
N PHE A 135 -7.77 18.11 -22.90
CA PHE A 135 -7.70 16.79 -22.27
C PHE A 135 -6.27 16.23 -22.24
N SER A 136 -5.53 16.35 -23.34
CA SER A 136 -4.14 15.88 -23.43
C SER A 136 -3.21 16.63 -22.45
N GLN A 137 -3.37 17.95 -22.32
CA GLN A 137 -2.56 18.74 -21.38
C GLN A 137 -2.88 18.41 -19.92
N VAL A 138 -4.16 18.30 -19.57
CA VAL A 138 -4.60 17.92 -18.22
C VAL A 138 -4.12 16.50 -17.88
N MET A 139 -4.28 15.54 -18.79
CA MET A 139 -3.84 14.15 -18.56
C MET A 139 -2.33 14.07 -18.34
N LYS A 140 -1.53 14.86 -19.08
CA LYS A 140 -0.08 14.94 -18.85
C LYS A 140 0.28 15.42 -17.45
N ILE A 141 -0.44 16.42 -16.92
CA ILE A 141 -0.25 16.92 -15.55
C ILE A 141 -0.63 15.82 -14.54
N ALA A 142 -1.79 15.18 -14.74
CA ALA A 142 -2.30 14.13 -13.87
C ALA A 142 -1.33 12.94 -13.79
N MET A 143 -0.84 12.45 -14.93
CA MET A 143 0.11 11.34 -15.02
C MET A 143 1.45 11.70 -14.36
N ALA A 144 1.98 12.91 -14.59
CA ALA A 144 3.22 13.33 -13.95
C ALA A 144 3.11 13.35 -12.43
N ALA A 145 1.98 13.83 -11.89
CA ALA A 145 1.74 13.78 -10.45
C ALA A 145 1.59 12.33 -9.94
N ALA A 146 0.94 11.45 -10.70
CA ALA A 146 0.80 10.05 -10.31
C ALA A 146 2.17 9.34 -10.28
N ASP A 147 3.05 9.66 -11.23
CA ASP A 147 4.41 9.14 -11.25
C ASP A 147 5.23 9.64 -10.07
N GLU A 148 5.14 10.93 -9.69
CA GLU A 148 5.78 11.45 -8.47
C GLU A 148 5.32 10.71 -7.20
N VAL A 149 4.02 10.40 -7.12
CA VAL A 149 3.47 9.66 -5.99
C VAL A 149 3.97 8.22 -5.98
N ARG A 150 3.96 7.53 -7.13
CA ARG A 150 4.48 6.16 -7.26
C ARG A 150 5.97 6.08 -6.93
N GLU A 151 6.77 7.05 -7.36
CA GLU A 151 8.18 7.15 -6.99
C GLU A 151 8.36 7.31 -5.46
N ALA A 152 7.52 8.13 -4.82
CA ALA A 152 7.54 8.27 -3.37
C ALA A 152 7.17 6.96 -2.66
N ILE A 153 6.14 6.25 -3.12
CA ILE A 153 5.76 4.94 -2.59
C ILE A 153 6.92 3.94 -2.78
N ALA A 154 7.50 3.88 -3.98
CA ALA A 154 8.60 2.98 -4.31
C ALA A 154 9.83 3.22 -3.42
N LYS A 155 10.14 4.50 -3.13
CA LYS A 155 11.21 4.87 -2.21
C LYS A 155 10.95 4.39 -0.78
N ASP A 156 9.71 4.51 -0.31
CA ASP A 156 9.31 4.03 1.02
C ASP A 156 9.34 2.50 1.12
N TRP A 157 9.01 1.78 0.04
CA TRP A 157 9.06 0.32 0.02
C TRP A 157 10.48 -0.24 -0.16
N GLY A 158 11.39 0.58 -0.69
CA GLY A 158 12.80 0.27 -0.83
C GLY A 158 13.15 -0.70 -1.96
N PRO A 159 14.44 -0.86 -2.29
CA PRO A 159 14.90 -1.63 -3.44
C PRO A 159 14.47 -3.10 -3.40
N ALA A 160 14.51 -3.75 -2.24
CA ALA A 160 14.15 -5.17 -2.13
C ALA A 160 12.69 -5.47 -2.56
N SER A 161 11.80 -4.48 -2.50
CA SER A 161 10.39 -4.60 -2.91
C SER A 161 10.15 -4.14 -4.35
N MET A 162 10.99 -3.25 -4.87
CA MET A 162 10.80 -2.58 -6.15
C MET A 162 11.75 -3.05 -7.26
N GLN A 163 12.82 -3.75 -6.89
CA GLN A 163 13.84 -4.29 -7.77
C GLN A 163 13.99 -5.78 -7.45
N PRO A 164 13.19 -6.64 -8.09
CA PRO A 164 13.29 -8.07 -7.90
C PRO A 164 14.67 -8.59 -8.30
N GLU A 165 15.12 -9.63 -7.60
CA GLU A 165 16.38 -10.32 -7.85
C GLU A 165 16.37 -11.05 -9.20
N GLU A 166 17.54 -11.52 -9.65
CA GLU A 166 17.69 -12.24 -10.93
C GLU A 166 16.79 -13.49 -11.02
N ASP A 167 16.49 -14.13 -9.90
CA ASP A 167 15.60 -15.30 -9.82
C ASP A 167 14.10 -14.93 -9.78
N GLY A 168 13.79 -13.63 -9.86
CA GLY A 168 12.44 -13.09 -9.82
C GLY A 168 11.88 -12.84 -8.42
N SER A 169 12.66 -13.13 -7.36
CA SER A 169 12.23 -12.91 -5.98
C SER A 169 12.14 -11.43 -5.63
N ALA A 170 11.10 -11.04 -4.90
CA ALA A 170 10.94 -9.70 -4.34
C ALA A 170 10.49 -9.78 -2.87
N LYS A 171 10.77 -8.75 -2.08
CA LYS A 171 10.28 -8.58 -0.71
C LYS A 171 8.89 -7.94 -0.72
N HIS A 172 7.93 -8.50 0.00
CA HIS A 172 6.61 -7.90 0.19
C HIS A 172 6.79 -6.53 0.87
N PRO A 173 6.28 -5.41 0.30
CA PRO A 173 6.56 -4.06 0.78
C PRO A 173 5.98 -3.78 2.17
N LEU A 174 4.84 -4.40 2.52
CA LEU A 174 4.20 -4.27 3.82
C LEU A 174 4.57 -5.35 4.85
N PHE A 175 4.79 -6.60 4.42
CA PHE A 175 4.95 -7.75 5.34
C PHE A 175 6.33 -8.39 5.30
N GLY A 176 7.22 -7.99 4.38
CA GLY A 176 8.61 -8.43 4.34
C GLY A 176 8.88 -9.85 3.85
N GLY A 177 7.85 -10.68 3.59
CA GLY A 177 8.01 -12.02 3.02
C GLY A 177 8.65 -11.96 1.63
N VAL A 178 9.54 -12.90 1.31
CA VAL A 178 10.23 -12.94 0.00
C VAL A 178 9.67 -14.08 -0.83
N SER A 179 9.29 -13.78 -2.08
CA SER A 179 8.78 -14.78 -3.02
C SER A 179 9.04 -14.36 -4.47
N SER A 180 9.23 -15.34 -5.35
CA SER A 180 9.26 -15.15 -6.80
C SER A 180 7.88 -15.31 -7.44
N GLU A 181 6.89 -15.81 -6.68
CA GLU A 181 5.51 -16.01 -7.11
C GLU A 181 4.52 -15.36 -6.12
N TRP A 182 3.52 -14.68 -6.67
CA TRP A 182 2.52 -13.90 -5.93
C TRP A 182 1.13 -14.25 -6.40
N HIS A 183 0.19 -14.41 -5.46
CA HIS A 183 -1.15 -14.89 -5.78
C HIS A 183 -2.20 -13.79 -5.53
N CYS A 184 -3.07 -13.58 -6.52
CA CYS A 184 -4.20 -12.69 -6.37
C CYS A 184 -5.40 -13.44 -5.77
N LEU A 185 -5.82 -13.02 -4.57
CA LEU A 185 -6.99 -13.57 -3.87
C LEU A 185 -8.35 -13.26 -4.54
N HIS A 186 -8.37 -12.41 -5.57
CA HIS A 186 -9.60 -11.97 -6.24
C HIS A 186 -9.88 -12.71 -7.55
N CYS A 187 -8.83 -13.16 -8.26
CA CYS A 187 -8.97 -13.72 -9.60
C CYS A 187 -8.10 -14.95 -9.86
N ASP A 188 -7.57 -15.56 -8.78
CA ASP A 188 -6.78 -16.79 -8.74
C ASP A 188 -5.59 -16.81 -9.71
N THR A 189 -5.15 -15.64 -10.13
CA THR A 189 -4.02 -15.47 -11.05
C THR A 189 -2.74 -15.33 -10.24
N HIS A 190 -1.66 -15.89 -10.75
CA HIS A 190 -0.33 -15.73 -10.20
C HIS A 190 0.47 -14.69 -11.01
N SER A 191 1.45 -14.06 -10.38
CA SER A 191 2.31 -13.05 -10.98
C SER A 191 3.72 -13.19 -10.43
N THR A 192 4.71 -12.80 -11.24
CA THR A 192 6.12 -12.80 -10.83
C THR A 192 6.46 -11.55 -10.02
N GLY A 193 7.56 -11.59 -9.25
CA GLY A 193 8.08 -10.39 -8.56
C GLY A 193 8.21 -9.17 -9.48
N PRO A 194 8.78 -9.29 -10.70
CA PRO A 194 8.82 -8.20 -11.69
C PRO A 194 7.46 -7.64 -12.08
N GLN A 195 6.46 -8.49 -12.32
CA GLN A 195 5.11 -8.05 -12.63
C GLN A 195 4.48 -7.30 -11.44
N MET A 196 4.72 -7.78 -10.22
CA MET A 196 4.23 -7.17 -9.00
C MET A 196 4.88 -5.81 -8.72
N ALA A 197 6.20 -5.73 -8.78
CA ALA A 197 6.94 -4.49 -8.58
C ALA A 197 6.59 -3.44 -9.64
N ALA A 198 6.49 -3.84 -10.91
CA ALA A 198 6.14 -2.94 -12.01
C ALA A 198 4.72 -2.37 -11.88
N ASN A 199 3.81 -3.07 -11.21
CA ASN A 199 2.42 -2.63 -11.05
C ASN A 199 2.08 -2.15 -9.64
N MET A 200 3.06 -1.63 -8.91
CA MET A 200 2.87 -1.08 -7.56
C MET A 200 2.16 -2.04 -6.61
N TRP A 201 2.47 -3.33 -6.71
CA TRP A 201 1.86 -4.36 -5.88
C TRP A 201 0.33 -4.41 -6.02
N HIS A 202 -0.16 -4.24 -7.25
CA HIS A 202 -1.54 -4.50 -7.69
C HIS A 202 -1.55 -5.62 -8.72
N CYS A 203 -2.60 -6.44 -8.72
CA CYS A 203 -2.71 -7.59 -9.62
C CYS A 203 -2.78 -7.08 -11.07
N PRO A 204 -1.87 -7.50 -11.98
CA PRO A 204 -1.88 -7.02 -13.36
C PRO A 204 -3.13 -7.38 -14.16
N LYS A 205 -3.96 -8.31 -13.66
CA LYS A 205 -5.18 -8.78 -14.33
C LYS A 205 -6.44 -8.05 -13.87
N CYS A 206 -6.57 -7.78 -12.57
CA CYS A 206 -7.80 -7.24 -11.98
C CYS A 206 -7.58 -5.99 -11.12
N ASN A 207 -6.36 -5.46 -11.07
CA ASN A 207 -5.93 -4.31 -10.28
C ASN A 207 -6.16 -4.40 -8.77
N ALA A 208 -6.71 -5.50 -8.23
CA ALA A 208 -6.80 -5.66 -6.78
C ALA A 208 -5.40 -5.75 -6.17
N SER A 209 -5.13 -5.04 -5.06
CA SER A 209 -3.86 -5.10 -4.34
C SER A 209 -3.63 -6.52 -3.79
N PRO A 210 -2.78 -7.38 -4.38
CA PRO A 210 -2.54 -8.70 -3.86
C PRO A 210 -1.46 -8.57 -2.80
N LEU A 211 -1.83 -8.98 -1.60
CA LEU A 211 -0.96 -8.92 -0.43
C LEU A 211 -0.42 -10.29 -0.04
N ASP A 212 -0.66 -11.32 -0.85
CA ASP A 212 -0.41 -12.70 -0.45
C ASP A 212 0.74 -13.35 -1.23
N ILE A 213 1.72 -13.87 -0.47
CA ILE A 213 2.80 -14.74 -0.93
C ILE A 213 2.32 -16.18 -1.11
N HIS A 214 1.13 -16.53 -0.63
CA HIS A 214 0.64 -17.90 -0.60
C HIS A 214 -0.61 -18.09 -1.47
N PRO A 215 -0.78 -19.28 -2.06
CA PRO A 215 -1.97 -19.62 -2.84
C PRO A 215 -3.25 -19.77 -1.98
N ALA A 216 -3.15 -19.65 -0.66
CA ALA A 216 -4.27 -19.73 0.27
C ALA A 216 -4.09 -18.79 1.46
N ALA A 217 -5.17 -18.08 1.82
CA ALA A 217 -5.29 -17.34 3.06
C ALA A 217 -5.31 -18.31 4.26
N VAL A 218 -4.14 -18.68 4.78
CA VAL A 218 -3.92 -19.46 6.01
C VAL A 218 -4.46 -20.92 5.96
N PRO A 219 -3.72 -21.94 6.45
CA PRO A 219 -4.25 -23.30 6.55
C PRO A 219 -5.50 -23.35 7.44
N LYS A 220 -6.60 -23.92 6.93
CA LYS A 220 -7.77 -24.31 7.72
C LYS A 220 -7.30 -25.27 8.82
N GLU A 221 -7.63 -24.98 10.07
CA GLU A 221 -7.37 -25.91 11.18
C GLU A 221 -7.88 -27.32 10.82
N PRO A 222 -7.14 -28.39 11.16
CA PRO A 222 -7.63 -29.74 10.97
C PRO A 222 -8.90 -29.93 11.82
N VAL A 223 -10.01 -30.24 11.16
CA VAL A 223 -11.26 -30.62 11.83
C VAL A 223 -10.96 -31.89 12.63
N PRO A 224 -11.15 -31.89 13.97
CA PRO A 224 -10.93 -33.09 14.75
C PRO A 224 -11.92 -34.17 14.32
N PRO A 225 -11.49 -35.45 14.24
CA PRO A 225 -12.39 -36.54 13.88
C PRO A 225 -13.52 -36.65 14.90
N SER A 226 -14.73 -36.86 14.37
CA SER A 226 -15.98 -37.03 15.12
C SER A 226 -15.99 -38.29 15.97
#